data_AF-A0A1F4UJM4-F1
#
_entry.id   AF-A0A1F4UJM4-F1
#
_cell.length_a   1.000
_cell.length_b   1.000
_cell.length_c   1.000
_cell.angle_alpha   90.00
_cell.angle_beta   90.00
_cell.angle_gamma   90.00
#
_symmetry.space_group_name_H-M   'P 1'
#
loop_
_entity.id
_entity.type
_entity.pdbx_description
1 polymer ?
#
loop_
_entity_poly.entity_id
_entity_poly.type
_entity_poly.pdbx_seq_one_letter_code
_entity_poly.pdbx_strand_id
1 'polypeptide(L)'
;MCLDISKPLTKDNGAILEINTMPESYLNFYPILGKQREYVANTYIKELLKENICKKYVVIGQSKDDIPTLLRRKWIIKKEDTVGEVVQERYYINGMLMNVQEERWRAFESIKCNALLDVIVIHHRDWDDVKQYGLGFDHINTIFITKDMSTNKEYMKILKRYKRMKLIDNIKKI
;
A
#
# COMPACT_ATOMS: atom_id res chain seq x y z
N MET A 1 30.25 23.74 -19.61
CA MET A 1 30.61 24.32 -18.31
C MET A 1 30.04 25.73 -18.23
N CYS A 2 29.36 26.12 -17.14
CA CYS A 2 28.89 27.49 -16.95
C CYS A 2 30.04 28.37 -16.45
N LEU A 3 30.27 29.51 -17.09
CA LEU A 3 31.37 30.41 -16.74
C LEU A 3 31.02 31.38 -15.60
N ASP A 4 29.75 31.72 -15.42
CA ASP A 4 29.28 32.68 -14.42
C ASP A 4 27.86 32.33 -13.94
N ILE A 5 27.76 31.81 -12.71
CA ILE A 5 26.47 31.40 -12.12
C ILE A 5 25.59 32.57 -11.69
N SER A 6 26.10 33.81 -11.70
CA SER A 6 25.34 35.01 -11.36
C SER A 6 24.58 35.61 -12.55
N LYS A 7 24.84 35.10 -13.77
CA LYS A 7 24.24 35.59 -15.01
C LYS A 7 23.36 34.52 -15.68
N PRO A 8 22.38 34.92 -16.51
CA PRO A 8 21.61 33.98 -17.31
C PRO A 8 22.49 33.16 -18.26
N LEU A 9 22.13 31.89 -18.48
CA LEU A 9 22.83 30.99 -19.39
C LEU A 9 22.54 31.37 -20.85
N THR A 10 23.58 31.46 -21.67
CA THR A 10 23.55 31.67 -23.12
C THR A 10 24.39 30.60 -23.82
N LYS A 11 24.29 30.51 -25.14
CA LYS A 11 25.15 29.60 -25.94
C LYS A 11 26.63 29.94 -25.83
N ASP A 12 26.95 31.20 -25.52
CA ASP A 12 28.33 31.70 -25.48
C ASP A 12 28.96 31.59 -24.08
N ASN A 13 28.16 31.44 -23.01
CA ASN A 13 28.66 31.41 -21.63
C ASN A 13 28.45 30.07 -20.91
N GLY A 14 27.94 29.06 -21.61
CA GLY A 14 27.55 27.78 -21.06
C GLY A 14 27.60 26.64 -22.07
N ALA A 15 27.91 25.44 -21.57
CA ALA A 15 27.84 24.21 -22.37
C ALA A 15 27.47 23.01 -21.47
N ILE A 16 26.89 21.96 -22.05
CA ILE A 16 26.70 20.67 -21.37
C ILE A 16 28.02 19.90 -21.48
N LEU A 17 28.54 19.40 -20.36
CA LEU A 17 29.76 18.59 -20.34
C LEU A 17 29.43 17.10 -20.51
N GLU A 18 28.48 16.62 -19.71
CA GLU A 18 28.03 15.23 -19.72
C GLU A 18 26.59 15.15 -19.23
N ILE A 19 25.96 14.01 -19.49
CA ILE A 19 24.65 13.64 -18.93
C ILE A 19 24.85 12.30 -18.22
N ASN A 20 24.72 12.30 -16.90
CA ASN A 20 24.80 11.09 -16.09
C ASN A 20 23.40 10.58 -15.74
N THR A 21 23.10 9.33 -16.09
CA THR A 21 21.81 8.69 -15.82
C THR A 21 21.72 8.08 -14.42
N MET A 22 22.86 7.89 -13.74
CA MET A 22 22.94 7.37 -12.38
C MET A 22 23.84 8.28 -11.52
N PRO A 23 23.41 9.52 -11.24
CA PRO A 23 24.21 10.46 -10.49
C PRO A 23 24.39 10.03 -9.03
N GLU A 24 25.57 10.27 -8.44
CA GLU A 24 25.83 10.03 -7.02
C GLU A 24 25.04 10.99 -6.12
N SER A 25 23.77 10.68 -5.93
CA SER A 25 22.80 11.54 -5.26
C SER A 25 23.17 11.83 -3.79
N TYR A 26 23.89 10.91 -3.13
CA TYR A 26 24.33 11.09 -1.75
C TYR A 26 25.24 12.31 -1.55
N LEU A 27 26.08 12.65 -2.54
CA LEU A 27 26.94 13.84 -2.50
C LEU A 27 26.12 15.14 -2.47
N ASN A 28 24.94 15.11 -3.09
CA ASN A 28 24.01 16.23 -3.10
C ASN A 28 23.14 16.29 -1.83
N PHE A 29 22.84 15.14 -1.22
CA PHE A 29 22.07 15.07 0.03
C PHE A 29 22.90 15.54 1.22
N TYR A 30 24.18 15.13 1.27
CA TYR A 30 25.09 15.34 2.39
C TYR A 30 26.38 16.06 1.94
N PRO A 31 26.28 17.31 1.46
CA PRO A 31 27.46 18.06 1.08
C PRO A 31 28.30 18.42 2.31
N ILE A 32 29.62 18.45 2.17
CA ILE A 32 30.54 18.90 3.22
C ILE A 32 30.32 20.40 3.51
N LEU A 33 30.08 21.19 2.46
CA LEU A 33 29.81 22.61 2.54
C LEU A 33 28.42 22.92 1.96
N GLY A 34 27.63 23.68 2.72
CA GLY A 34 26.31 24.15 2.31
C GLY A 34 25.16 23.43 3.00
N LYS A 35 23.97 23.54 2.41
CA LYS A 35 22.72 23.04 3.01
C LYS A 35 22.48 21.58 2.63
N GLN A 36 22.24 20.74 3.62
CA GLN A 36 21.79 19.36 3.42
C GLN A 36 20.42 19.31 2.74
N ARG A 37 20.23 18.30 1.88
CA ARG A 37 19.06 18.16 1.00
C ARG A 37 18.36 16.81 1.16
N GLU A 38 18.31 16.28 2.38
CA GLU A 38 17.65 15.00 2.69
C GLU A 38 16.21 14.91 2.18
N TYR A 39 15.49 16.04 2.16
CA TYR A 39 14.12 16.12 1.66
C TYR A 39 13.97 15.60 0.22
N VAL A 40 15.03 15.65 -0.60
CA VAL A 40 15.01 15.18 -1.99
C VAL A 40 14.77 13.67 -2.07
N ALA A 41 15.31 12.88 -1.12
CA ALA A 41 15.04 11.44 -1.05
C ALA A 41 13.55 11.18 -0.78
N ASN A 42 12.96 11.92 0.15
CA ASN A 42 11.52 11.84 0.43
C ASN A 42 10.69 12.25 -0.78
N THR A 43 11.08 13.31 -1.50
CA THR A 43 10.42 13.73 -2.74
C THR A 43 10.50 12.63 -3.80
N TYR A 44 11.67 12.02 -4.00
CA TYR A 44 11.86 10.97 -4.99
C TYR A 44 10.96 9.75 -4.71
N ILE A 45 10.96 9.25 -3.47
CA ILE A 45 10.10 8.14 -3.06
C ILE A 45 8.62 8.52 -3.23
N LYS A 46 8.25 9.74 -2.81
CA LYS A 46 6.87 10.21 -2.92
C LYS A 46 6.39 10.28 -4.36
N GLU A 47 7.21 10.79 -5.29
CA GLU A 47 6.85 10.86 -6.70
C GLU A 47 6.84 9.46 -7.34
N LEU A 48 7.79 8.59 -7.01
CA LEU A 48 7.82 7.21 -7.49
C LEU A 48 6.56 6.42 -7.08
N LEU A 49 6.06 6.66 -5.86
CA LEU A 49 4.89 5.98 -5.31
C LEU A 49 3.57 6.73 -5.54
N LYS A 50 3.61 7.91 -6.16
CA LYS A 50 2.45 8.80 -6.28
C LYS A 50 1.28 8.17 -7.02
N GLU A 51 1.57 7.36 -8.01
CA GLU A 51 0.58 6.67 -8.84
C GLU A 51 0.28 5.25 -8.35
N ASN A 52 1.11 4.71 -7.45
CA ASN A 52 0.93 3.38 -6.89
C ASN A 52 -0.06 3.43 -5.71
N ILE A 53 -1.34 3.55 -6.06
CA ILE A 53 -2.44 3.59 -5.08
C ILE A 53 -3.10 2.21 -5.04
N CYS A 54 -2.37 1.23 -4.48
CA CYS A 54 -2.96 -0.06 -4.17
C CYS A 54 -3.98 0.08 -3.02
N LYS A 55 -5.24 -0.24 -3.28
CA LYS A 55 -6.32 -0.22 -2.27
C LYS A 55 -6.15 -1.39 -1.31
N LYS A 56 -6.23 -1.13 -0.01
CA LYS A 56 -6.04 -2.11 1.07
C LYS A 56 -7.36 -2.38 1.77
N TYR A 57 -7.88 -3.60 1.62
CA TYR A 57 -9.10 -4.06 2.26
C TYR A 57 -8.83 -5.20 3.22
N VAL A 58 -9.55 -5.19 4.34
CA VAL A 58 -9.55 -6.27 5.31
C VAL A 58 -10.98 -6.76 5.48
N VAL A 59 -11.18 -8.07 5.45
CA VAL A 59 -12.48 -8.70 5.68
C VAL A 59 -12.39 -9.55 6.93
N ILE A 60 -13.37 -9.41 7.84
CA ILE A 60 -13.47 -10.17 9.08
C ILE A 60 -14.80 -10.91 9.10
N GLY A 61 -14.75 -12.24 9.18
CA GLY A 61 -15.92 -13.10 9.13
C GLY A 61 -16.07 -13.83 7.80
N GLN A 62 -17.02 -14.76 7.71
CA GLN A 62 -17.24 -15.57 6.52
C GLN A 62 -18.38 -15.03 5.65
N SER A 63 -18.12 -14.89 4.34
CA SER A 63 -19.14 -14.56 3.33
C SER A 63 -19.55 -15.83 2.59
N LYS A 64 -20.81 -15.86 2.12
CA LYS A 64 -21.30 -16.94 1.23
C LYS A 64 -20.73 -16.82 -0.18
N ASP A 65 -20.60 -15.59 -0.67
CA ASP A 65 -19.96 -15.29 -1.93
C ASP A 65 -18.46 -15.08 -1.72
N ASP A 66 -17.66 -15.46 -2.71
CA ASP A 66 -16.27 -15.02 -2.89
C ASP A 66 -16.14 -13.49 -2.69
N ILE A 67 -15.14 -13.07 -1.92
CA ILE A 67 -15.00 -11.67 -1.49
C ILE A 67 -14.75 -10.74 -2.70
N PRO A 68 -13.76 -10.99 -3.58
CA PRO A 68 -13.62 -10.28 -4.84
C PRO A 68 -14.92 -10.12 -5.63
N THR A 69 -15.68 -11.20 -5.82
CA THR A 69 -16.98 -11.17 -6.53
C THR A 69 -17.98 -10.28 -5.82
N LEU A 70 -18.08 -10.40 -4.49
CA LEU A 70 -18.98 -9.56 -3.69
C LEU A 70 -18.60 -8.08 -3.78
N LEU A 71 -17.31 -7.75 -3.73
CA LEU A 71 -16.83 -6.38 -3.85
C LEU A 71 -17.06 -5.80 -5.25
N ARG A 72 -16.91 -6.60 -6.31
CA ARG A 72 -17.25 -6.23 -7.70
C ARG A 72 -18.75 -5.98 -7.86
N ARG A 73 -19.60 -6.87 -7.35
CA ARG A 73 -21.08 -6.71 -7.38
C ARG A 73 -21.54 -5.44 -6.66
N LYS A 74 -20.83 -5.04 -5.59
CA LYS A 74 -21.09 -3.82 -4.84
C LYS A 74 -20.42 -2.57 -5.44
N TRP A 75 -19.78 -2.67 -6.61
CA TRP A 75 -19.07 -1.58 -7.29
C TRP A 75 -17.99 -0.92 -6.44
N ILE A 76 -17.39 -1.66 -5.50
CA ILE A 76 -16.31 -1.17 -4.63
C ILE A 76 -14.96 -1.26 -5.35
N ILE A 77 -14.79 -2.34 -6.11
CA ILE A 77 -13.64 -2.58 -6.98
C ILE A 77 -14.13 -2.73 -8.40
N LYS A 78 -13.28 -2.35 -9.36
CA LYS A 78 -13.63 -2.41 -10.78
C LYS A 78 -13.37 -3.81 -11.33
N LYS A 79 -13.82 -4.06 -12.56
CA LYS A 79 -13.62 -5.36 -13.23
C LYS A 79 -12.17 -5.52 -13.70
N GLU A 80 -11.58 -4.42 -14.12
CA GLU A 80 -10.20 -4.28 -14.57
C GLU A 80 -9.17 -4.26 -13.43
N ASP A 81 -9.60 -4.00 -12.19
CA ASP A 81 -8.72 -4.02 -11.02
C ASP A 81 -8.14 -5.44 -10.84
N THR A 82 -6.82 -5.54 -10.78
CA THR A 82 -6.08 -6.74 -10.42
C THR A 82 -6.14 -6.92 -8.91
N VAL A 83 -6.81 -7.99 -8.47
CA VAL A 83 -7.09 -8.24 -7.05
C VAL A 83 -6.19 -9.35 -6.54
N GLY A 84 -5.35 -9.03 -5.57
CA GLY A 84 -4.71 -10.02 -4.72
C GLY A 84 -5.57 -10.31 -3.49
N GLU A 85 -5.67 -11.57 -3.11
CA GLU A 85 -6.38 -12.00 -1.92
C GLU A 85 -5.56 -13.01 -1.11
N VAL A 86 -5.49 -12.81 0.21
CA VAL A 86 -4.99 -13.82 1.13
C VAL A 86 -6.14 -14.36 1.97
N VAL A 87 -6.39 -15.66 1.83
CA VAL A 87 -7.35 -16.42 2.64
C VAL A 87 -6.56 -17.51 3.36
N GLN A 88 -6.44 -17.39 4.69
CA GLN A 88 -5.58 -18.26 5.50
C GLN A 88 -4.13 -18.23 4.97
N GLU A 89 -3.54 -19.37 4.63
CA GLU A 89 -2.18 -19.50 4.09
C GLU A 89 -2.12 -19.45 2.56
N ARG A 90 -3.26 -19.19 1.89
CA ARG A 90 -3.37 -19.23 0.43
C ARG A 90 -3.39 -17.82 -0.15
N TYR A 91 -2.56 -17.60 -1.16
CA TYR A 91 -2.49 -16.36 -1.90
C TYR A 91 -3.07 -16.55 -3.30
N TYR A 92 -4.05 -15.73 -3.63
CA TYR A 92 -4.73 -15.71 -4.92
C TYR A 92 -4.50 -14.38 -5.66
N ILE A 93 -4.46 -14.45 -6.98
CA ILE A 93 -4.57 -13.27 -7.86
C ILE A 93 -5.74 -13.52 -8.80
N ASN A 94 -6.73 -12.61 -8.80
CA ASN A 94 -7.96 -12.71 -9.60
C ASN A 94 -8.67 -14.09 -9.44
N GLY A 95 -8.62 -14.66 -8.24
CA GLY A 95 -9.20 -15.97 -7.91
C GLY A 95 -8.33 -17.17 -8.29
N MET A 96 -7.21 -16.98 -8.99
CA MET A 96 -6.26 -18.04 -9.31
C MET A 96 -5.27 -18.22 -8.15
N LEU A 97 -5.12 -19.45 -7.67
CA LEU A 97 -4.16 -19.77 -6.60
C LEU A 97 -2.73 -19.60 -7.13
N MET A 98 -1.98 -18.68 -6.53
CA MET A 98 -0.59 -18.43 -6.89
C MET A 98 0.36 -19.25 -6.04
N ASN A 99 0.08 -19.33 -4.73
CA ASN A 99 0.92 -20.05 -3.80
C ASN A 99 0.14 -20.45 -2.54
N VAL A 100 0.60 -21.51 -1.89
CA VAL A 100 0.24 -21.90 -0.53
C VAL A 100 1.49 -21.77 0.32
N GLN A 101 1.45 -20.91 1.32
CA GLN A 101 2.57 -20.69 2.22
C GLN A 101 2.49 -21.65 3.41
N GLU A 102 3.64 -22.01 3.98
CA GLU A 102 3.67 -22.76 5.25
C GLU A 102 3.20 -21.89 6.42
N GLU A 103 3.53 -20.59 6.35
CA GLU A 103 3.24 -19.62 7.40
C GLU A 103 2.48 -18.43 6.83
N ARG A 104 1.40 -18.04 7.51
CA ARG A 104 0.50 -16.98 7.04
C ARG A 104 1.16 -15.61 6.92
N TRP A 105 2.12 -15.28 7.77
CA TRP A 105 2.83 -14.00 7.68
C TRP A 105 3.61 -13.86 6.35
N ARG A 106 4.13 -14.97 5.81
CA ARG A 106 4.77 -14.98 4.48
C ARG A 106 3.78 -14.71 3.36
N ALA A 107 2.53 -15.15 3.51
CA ALA A 107 1.47 -14.81 2.55
C ALA A 107 1.18 -13.30 2.57
N PHE A 108 1.17 -12.68 3.77
CA PHE A 108 0.99 -11.23 3.90
C PHE A 108 2.13 -10.43 3.29
N GLU A 109 3.38 -10.88 3.44
CA GLU A 109 4.51 -10.20 2.80
C GLU A 109 4.50 -10.38 1.29
N SER A 110 4.26 -11.61 0.81
CA SER A 110 4.23 -11.94 -0.61
C SER A 110 3.22 -11.08 -1.37
N ILE A 111 2.02 -10.88 -0.80
CA ILE A 111 1.00 -10.06 -1.45
C ILE A 111 1.33 -8.56 -1.42
N LYS A 112 1.93 -8.07 -0.33
CA LYS A 112 2.28 -6.65 -0.18
C LYS A 112 3.42 -6.19 -1.09
N CYS A 113 4.31 -7.11 -1.45
CA CYS A 113 5.42 -6.82 -2.36
C CYS A 113 5.01 -6.82 -3.84
N ASN A 114 3.78 -7.23 -4.16
CA ASN A 114 3.33 -7.28 -5.54
C ASN A 114 2.86 -5.91 -6.04
N ALA A 115 3.71 -5.24 -6.80
CA ALA A 115 3.45 -3.91 -7.36
C ALA A 115 2.39 -3.89 -8.49
N LEU A 116 1.97 -5.05 -9.00
CA LEU A 116 0.97 -5.15 -10.06
C LEU A 116 -0.48 -5.19 -9.53
N LEU A 117 -0.67 -5.16 -8.21
CA LEU A 117 -1.99 -5.23 -7.61
C LEU A 117 -2.60 -3.84 -7.48
N ASP A 118 -3.82 -3.69 -8.00
CA ASP A 118 -4.66 -2.51 -7.77
C ASP A 118 -5.35 -2.60 -6.40
N VAL A 119 -5.62 -3.82 -5.95
CA VAL A 119 -6.35 -4.11 -4.72
C VAL A 119 -5.71 -5.28 -3.99
N ILE A 120 -5.50 -5.12 -2.70
CA ILE A 120 -5.14 -6.20 -1.79
C ILE A 120 -6.29 -6.43 -0.81
N VAL A 121 -6.69 -7.69 -0.66
CA VAL A 121 -7.68 -8.15 0.31
C VAL A 121 -7.03 -9.13 1.27
N ILE A 122 -7.05 -8.84 2.57
CA ILE A 122 -6.72 -9.81 3.62
C ILE A 122 -8.03 -10.29 4.25
N HIS A 123 -8.26 -11.60 4.19
CA HIS A 123 -9.43 -12.22 4.77
C HIS A 123 -9.07 -12.92 6.08
N HIS A 124 -9.73 -12.50 7.16
CA HIS A 124 -9.73 -13.14 8.46
C HIS A 124 -11.02 -13.90 8.70
N ARG A 125 -10.89 -15.12 9.25
CA ARG A 125 -12.04 -15.98 9.53
C ARG A 125 -12.97 -15.37 10.58
N ASP A 126 -12.38 -14.84 11.65
CA ASP A 126 -13.06 -14.35 12.83
C ASP A 126 -12.12 -13.38 13.60
N TRP A 127 -12.52 -12.99 14.81
CA TRP A 127 -11.72 -12.11 15.64
C TRP A 127 -10.52 -12.77 16.33
N ASP A 128 -10.56 -14.09 16.55
CA ASP A 128 -9.43 -14.80 17.15
C ASP A 128 -8.27 -14.84 16.15
N ASP A 129 -8.60 -15.01 14.88
CA ASP A 129 -7.66 -14.90 13.77
C ASP A 129 -7.03 -13.51 13.67
N VAL A 130 -7.82 -12.45 13.82
CA VAL A 130 -7.32 -11.07 13.87
C VAL A 130 -6.43 -10.85 15.09
N LYS A 131 -6.75 -11.47 16.24
CA LYS A 131 -5.94 -11.36 17.46
C LYS A 131 -4.57 -12.02 17.30
N GLN A 132 -4.50 -13.14 16.57
CA GLN A 132 -3.26 -13.86 16.33
C GLN A 132 -2.36 -13.17 15.31
N TYR A 133 -2.91 -12.70 14.19
CA TYR A 133 -2.11 -12.22 13.05
C TYR A 133 -2.17 -10.70 12.83
N GLY A 134 -3.02 -10.00 13.59
CA GLY A 134 -3.32 -8.58 13.35
C GLY A 134 -4.13 -8.37 12.08
N LEU A 135 -4.47 -7.10 11.78
CA LEU A 135 -5.21 -6.72 10.56
C LEU A 135 -4.35 -6.72 9.29
N GLY A 136 -3.03 -6.87 9.44
CA GLY A 136 -2.09 -6.98 8.33
C GLY A 136 -1.64 -5.66 7.68
N PHE A 137 -2.16 -4.48 8.03
CA PHE A 137 -1.67 -3.20 7.48
C PHE A 137 -1.60 -2.09 8.53
N ASP A 138 -0.66 -1.16 8.33
CA ASP A 138 -0.58 0.07 9.14
C ASP A 138 -1.72 1.05 8.81
N HIS A 139 -2.09 1.12 7.53
CA HIS A 139 -3.21 1.93 7.03
C HIS A 139 -4.14 1.10 6.14
N ILE A 140 -5.44 1.16 6.43
CA ILE A 140 -6.47 0.34 5.77
C ILE A 140 -7.53 1.25 5.14
N ASN A 141 -7.83 1.06 3.86
CA ASN A 141 -8.86 1.86 3.19
C ASN A 141 -10.27 1.44 3.62
N THR A 142 -10.53 0.16 3.77
CA THR A 142 -11.84 -0.30 4.28
C THR A 142 -11.73 -1.62 5.01
N ILE A 143 -12.32 -1.68 6.20
CA ILE A 143 -12.60 -2.95 6.88
C ILE A 143 -14.05 -3.35 6.60
N PHE A 144 -14.25 -4.54 6.06
CA PHE A 144 -15.55 -5.18 5.93
C PHE A 144 -15.73 -6.20 7.04
N ILE A 145 -16.88 -6.17 7.69
CA ILE A 145 -17.18 -7.05 8.83
C ILE A 145 -18.53 -7.68 8.59
N THR A 146 -18.61 -9.00 8.67
CA THR A 146 -19.89 -9.70 8.53
C THR A 146 -20.81 -9.36 9.71
N LYS A 147 -22.13 -9.47 9.50
CA LYS A 147 -23.14 -9.08 10.51
C LYS A 147 -22.90 -9.74 11.87
N ASP A 148 -22.59 -11.03 11.89
CA ASP A 148 -22.29 -11.85 13.06
C ASP A 148 -21.05 -11.33 13.80
N MET A 149 -19.93 -11.09 13.09
CA MET A 149 -18.71 -10.55 13.68
C MET A 149 -18.90 -9.12 14.21
N SER A 150 -19.81 -8.34 13.62
CA SER A 150 -20.07 -6.95 14.03
C SER A 150 -20.80 -6.81 15.38
N THR A 151 -21.25 -7.91 15.97
CA THR A 151 -21.93 -7.93 17.28
C THR A 151 -20.96 -7.77 18.45
N ASN A 152 -19.67 -8.10 18.26
CA ASN A 152 -18.66 -7.95 19.30
C ASN A 152 -18.34 -6.46 19.57
N LYS A 153 -18.95 -5.92 20.63
CA LYS A 153 -18.84 -4.49 20.97
C LYS A 153 -17.41 -4.08 21.33
N GLU A 154 -16.59 -4.98 21.86
CA GLU A 154 -15.22 -4.68 22.28
C GLU A 154 -14.32 -4.41 21.07
N TYR A 155 -14.25 -5.35 20.14
CA TYR A 155 -13.45 -5.18 18.93
C TYR A 155 -13.96 -4.03 18.05
N MET A 156 -15.28 -3.82 18.00
CA MET A 156 -15.85 -2.67 17.31
C MET A 156 -15.43 -1.32 17.93
N LYS A 157 -15.23 -1.23 19.26
CA LYS A 157 -14.68 -0.02 19.90
C LYS A 157 -13.22 0.21 19.49
N ILE A 158 -12.42 -0.86 19.40
CA ILE A 158 -11.02 -0.80 18.95
C ILE A 158 -10.94 -0.28 17.52
N LEU A 159 -11.71 -0.85 16.59
CA LEU A 159 -11.71 -0.38 15.19
C LEU A 159 -12.15 1.08 15.07
N LYS A 160 -13.17 1.50 15.84
CA LYS A 160 -13.59 2.92 15.88
C LYS A 160 -12.49 3.83 16.42
N ARG A 161 -11.67 3.37 17.37
CA ARG A 161 -10.49 4.10 17.83
C ARG A 161 -9.47 4.26 16.70
N TYR A 162 -9.11 3.19 16.00
CA TYR A 162 -8.18 3.24 14.87
C TYR A 162 -8.69 4.11 13.71
N LYS A 163 -10.00 4.10 13.44
CA LYS A 163 -10.62 5.03 12.49
C LYS A 163 -10.45 6.50 12.93
N ARG A 164 -10.65 6.83 14.21
CA ARG A 164 -10.40 8.18 14.74
C ARG A 164 -8.94 8.60 14.65
N MET A 165 -8.02 7.63 14.73
CA MET A 165 -6.57 7.84 14.54
C MET A 165 -6.17 7.96 13.06
N LYS A 166 -7.11 7.89 12.11
CA LYS A 166 -6.86 7.89 10.66
C LYS A 166 -5.96 6.74 10.18
N LEU A 167 -5.99 5.61 10.90
CA LEU A 167 -5.35 4.36 10.45
C LEU A 167 -6.31 3.51 9.61
N ILE A 168 -7.61 3.82 9.67
CA ILE A 168 -8.66 3.17 8.89
C ILE A 168 -9.56 4.24 8.30
N ASP A 169 -9.71 4.28 6.97
CA ASP A 169 -10.60 5.26 6.34
C ASP A 169 -12.07 4.90 6.59
N ASN A 170 -12.45 3.63 6.36
CA ASN A 170 -13.84 3.17 6.38
C ASN A 170 -14.04 1.84 7.11
N ILE A 171 -15.20 1.69 7.73
CA ILE A 171 -15.67 0.43 8.33
C ILE A 171 -17.06 0.18 7.79
N LYS A 172 -17.26 -0.95 7.11
CA LYS A 172 -18.54 -1.33 6.48
C LYS A 172 -18.98 -2.69 6.99
N LYS A 173 -20.28 -2.86 7.15
CA LYS A 173 -20.89 -4.16 7.47
C LYS A 173 -21.34 -4.83 6.17
N ILE A 174 -21.07 -6.12 6.01
CA ILE A 174 -21.45 -6.90 4.82
C ILE A 174 -22.29 -8.12 5.17
#